data_AF-A0A975RQQ3-F1
#
_entry.id   AF-A0A975RQQ3-F1
#
_cell.length_a   1.000
_cell.length_b   1.000
_cell.length_c   1.000
_cell.angle_alpha   90.00
_cell.angle_beta   90.00
_cell.angle_gamma   90.00
#
_symmetry.space_group_name_H-M   'P 1'
#
loop_
_entity.id
_entity.type
_entity.pdbx_description
1 polymer ?
#
loop_
_entity_poly.entity_id
_entity_poly.type
_entity_poly.pdbx_seq_one_letter_code
_entity_poly.pdbx_strand_id
1 'polypeptide(L)'
;MTDSEKAAKVIEALKAAEGEPAQIALPILNGLVGLVQGGGEAPLEFEEARSGAFLAICEIGKALHRGQPADQLWAPAIAAAERWQALAR
;
A
#
# COMPACT_ATOMS: atom_id res chain seq x y z
N MET A 1 -2.14 9.61 13.47
CA MET A 1 -1.22 9.72 12.33
C MET A 1 -1.89 10.56 11.26
N THR A 2 -1.16 11.51 10.70
CA THR A 2 -1.57 12.23 9.49
C THR A 2 -1.59 11.29 8.29
N ASP A 3 -2.26 11.68 7.20
CA ASP A 3 -2.22 10.89 5.98
C ASP A 3 -0.81 10.78 5.37
N SER A 4 0.03 11.80 5.52
CA SER A 4 1.43 11.75 5.10
C SER A 4 2.24 10.72 5.91
N GLU A 5 2.02 10.65 7.23
CA GLU A 5 2.63 9.62 8.10
C GLU A 5 2.12 8.22 7.77
N LYS A 6 0.83 8.08 7.47
CA LYS A 6 0.24 6.80 7.04
C LYS A 6 0.84 6.33 5.71
N ALA A 7 0.94 7.23 4.73
CA ALA A 7 1.53 6.95 3.42
C ALA A 7 3.01 6.56 3.54
N ALA A 8 3.79 7.28 4.36
CA ALA A 8 5.18 6.95 4.65
C ALA A 8 5.32 5.52 5.20
N LYS A 9 4.50 5.18 6.21
CA LYS A 9 4.50 3.85 6.82
C LYS A 9 4.11 2.74 5.84
N VAL A 10 3.18 3.02 4.93
CA VAL A 10 2.82 2.08 3.85
C VAL A 10 4.01 1.85 2.90
N ILE A 11 4.73 2.91 2.50
CA ILE A 11 5.91 2.81 1.64
C ILE A 11 7.01 1.97 2.30
N GLU A 12 7.32 2.26 3.57
CA GLU A 12 8.33 1.51 4.34
C GLU A 12 7.96 0.03 4.45
N ALA A 13 6.70 -0.27 4.77
CA ALA A 13 6.24 -1.64 4.90
C ALA A 13 6.23 -2.40 3.56
N LEU A 14 5.86 -1.75 2.45
CA LEU A 14 5.94 -2.34 1.12
C LEU A 14 7.39 -2.70 0.75
N LYS A 15 8.34 -1.79 0.99
CA LYS A 15 9.77 -2.02 0.73
C LYS A 15 10.34 -3.13 1.61
N ALA A 16 9.89 -3.22 2.87
CA ALA A 16 10.28 -4.32 3.76
C ALA A 16 9.70 -5.67 3.31
N ALA A 17 8.45 -5.70 2.86
CA ALA A 17 7.77 -6.93 2.47
C ALA A 17 8.21 -7.47 1.09
N GLU A 18 8.70 -6.62 0.18
CA GLU A 18 9.13 -7.00 -1.17
C GLU A 18 10.22 -8.09 -1.18
N GLY A 19 11.13 -8.07 -0.20
CA GLY A 19 12.22 -9.05 -0.09
C GLY A 19 11.87 -10.31 0.70
N GLU A 20 10.67 -10.40 1.26
CA GLU A 20 10.30 -11.43 2.23
C GLU A 20 9.48 -12.57 1.58
N PRO A 21 9.57 -13.80 2.10
CA PRO A 21 8.67 -14.88 1.70
C PRO A 21 7.21 -14.51 1.94
N ALA A 22 6.29 -15.07 1.15
CA ALA A 22 4.85 -14.81 1.25
C ALA A 22 4.29 -14.96 2.68
N GLN A 23 4.83 -15.92 3.45
CA GLN A 23 4.46 -16.22 4.83
C GLN A 23 4.69 -15.03 5.79
N ILE A 24 5.69 -14.20 5.49
CA ILE A 24 6.11 -13.03 6.26
C ILE A 24 5.51 -11.75 5.66
N ALA A 25 5.50 -11.65 4.33
CA ALA A 25 4.92 -10.50 3.62
C ALA A 25 3.41 -10.35 3.84
N LEU A 26 2.63 -11.46 3.83
CA LEU A 26 1.17 -11.41 3.96
C LEU A 26 0.69 -10.76 5.27
N PRO A 27 1.19 -11.14 6.46
CA PRO A 27 0.86 -10.43 7.70
C PRO A 27 1.18 -8.93 7.66
N ILE A 28 2.32 -8.54 7.06
CA ILE A 28 2.70 -7.13 6.92
C ILE A 28 1.66 -6.39 6.08
N LEU A 29 1.32 -6.90 4.89
CA LEU A 29 0.35 -6.30 3.97
C LEU A 29 -1.05 -6.19 4.58
N ASN A 30 -1.50 -7.23 5.29
CA ASN A 30 -2.79 -7.22 5.99
C ASN A 30 -2.85 -6.12 7.07
N GLY A 31 -1.72 -5.85 7.74
CA GLY A 31 -1.61 -4.75 8.70
C GLY A 31 -1.73 -3.35 8.08
N LEU A 32 -1.52 -3.20 6.78
CA LEU A 32 -1.60 -1.91 6.08
C LEU A 32 -3.04 -1.50 5.74
N VAL A 33 -3.98 -2.46 5.68
CA VAL A 33 -5.39 -2.22 5.32
C VAL A 33 -6.04 -1.16 6.20
N GLY A 34 -5.70 -1.13 7.49
CA GLY A 34 -6.23 -0.12 8.43
C GLY A 34 -5.64 1.28 8.23
N LEU A 35 -4.48 1.41 7.60
CA LEU A 35 -3.80 2.71 7.41
C LEU A 35 -4.37 3.49 6.22
N VAL A 36 -4.88 2.79 5.22
CA VAL A 36 -5.47 3.38 4.00
C VAL A 36 -6.95 3.75 4.15
N GLN A 37 -7.58 3.42 5.28
CA GLN A 37 -8.93 3.90 5.58
C GLN A 37 -8.90 5.40 5.91
N GLY A 38 -9.71 6.16 5.17
CA GLY A 38 -9.96 7.58 5.42
C GLY A 38 -11.04 7.85 6.45
N GLY A 39 -10.98 9.01 7.08
CA GLY A 39 -11.95 9.44 8.09
C GLY A 39 -12.61 10.80 7.80
N GLY A 40 -12.44 11.38 6.61
CA GLY A 40 -12.93 12.72 6.30
C GLY A 40 -12.99 13.02 4.82
N GLU A 41 -13.59 14.16 4.48
CA GLU A 41 -13.68 14.68 3.12
C GLU A 41 -12.30 15.16 2.67
N ALA A 42 -11.86 14.70 1.49
CA ALA A 42 -10.58 15.08 0.90
C ALA A 42 -10.73 15.32 -0.61
N PRO A 43 -9.80 16.04 -1.25
CA PRO A 43 -9.81 16.23 -2.69
C PRO A 43 -9.84 14.90 -3.45
N LEU A 44 -10.54 14.87 -4.59
CA LEU A 44 -10.70 13.66 -5.40
C LEU A 44 -9.35 12.99 -5.73
N GLU A 45 -8.35 13.77 -6.14
CA GLU A 45 -7.03 13.25 -6.51
C GLU A 45 -6.33 12.55 -5.34
N PHE A 46 -6.56 13.04 -4.12
CA PHE A 46 -6.03 12.44 -2.91
C PHE A 46 -6.74 11.11 -2.60
N GLU A 47 -8.07 11.08 -2.72
CA GLU A 47 -8.87 9.86 -2.54
C GLU A 47 -8.54 8.79 -3.58
N GLU A 48 -8.33 9.19 -4.83
CA GLU A 48 -7.89 8.31 -5.93
C GLU A 48 -6.51 7.72 -5.64
N ALA A 49 -5.55 8.54 -5.20
CA ALA A 49 -4.21 8.07 -4.87
C ALA A 49 -4.22 7.10 -3.69
N ARG A 50 -4.95 7.42 -2.62
CA ARG A 50 -5.07 6.55 -1.43
C ARG A 50 -5.75 5.23 -1.78
N SER A 51 -6.86 5.28 -2.52
CA SER A 51 -7.58 4.08 -2.96
C SER A 51 -6.75 3.23 -3.93
N GLY A 52 -5.98 3.87 -4.82
CA GLY A 52 -5.05 3.20 -5.72
C GLY A 52 -3.95 2.45 -4.97
N ALA A 53 -3.38 3.07 -3.93
CA ALA A 53 -2.40 2.41 -3.05
C ALA A 53 -3.02 1.19 -2.35
N PHE A 54 -4.25 1.30 -1.84
CA PHE A 54 -4.95 0.18 -1.22
C PHE A 54 -5.18 -0.98 -2.20
N LEU A 55 -5.70 -0.70 -3.39
CA LEU A 55 -5.95 -1.72 -4.40
C LEU A 55 -4.67 -2.43 -4.82
N ALA A 56 -3.57 -1.70 -4.99
CA ALA A 56 -2.28 -2.27 -5.34
C ALA A 56 -1.73 -3.21 -4.23
N ILE A 57 -1.87 -2.82 -2.95
CA ILE A 57 -1.56 -3.69 -1.80
C ILE A 57 -2.40 -4.97 -1.85
N CYS A 58 -3.69 -4.85 -2.14
CA CYS A 58 -4.58 -6.00 -2.25
C CYS A 58 -4.21 -6.93 -3.43
N GLU A 59 -3.76 -6.40 -4.57
CA GLU A 59 -3.28 -7.23 -5.69
C GLU A 59 -2.06 -8.07 -5.29
N ILE A 60 -1.08 -7.46 -4.60
CA ILE A 60 0.08 -8.20 -4.07
C ILE A 60 -0.39 -9.28 -3.10
N GLY A 61 -1.22 -8.91 -2.11
CA GLY A 61 -1.73 -9.85 -1.12
C GLY A 61 -2.47 -11.02 -1.75
N LYS A 62 -3.29 -10.77 -2.79
CA LYS A 62 -3.99 -11.82 -3.55
C LYS A 62 -3.01 -12.73 -4.30
N ALA A 63 -2.01 -12.17 -4.98
CA ALA A 63 -1.01 -12.96 -5.71
C ALA A 63 -0.23 -13.88 -4.75
N LEU A 64 0.26 -13.34 -3.64
CA LEU A 64 0.98 -14.08 -2.61
C LEU A 64 0.11 -15.18 -1.97
N HIS A 65 -1.15 -14.88 -1.63
CA HIS A 65 -2.08 -15.87 -1.08
C HIS A 65 -2.34 -17.05 -2.04
N ARG A 66 -2.26 -16.80 -3.37
CA ARG A 66 -2.50 -17.81 -4.40
C ARG A 66 -1.22 -18.50 -4.88
N GLY A 67 -0.06 -18.15 -4.34
CA GLY A 67 1.23 -18.64 -4.82
C GLY A 67 1.55 -18.19 -6.25
N GLN A 68 0.99 -17.06 -6.69
CA GLN A 68 1.25 -16.46 -8.00
C GLN A 68 2.46 -15.52 -7.95
N PRO A 69 3.18 -15.31 -9.07
CA PRO A 69 4.25 -14.31 -9.15
C PRO A 69 3.74 -12.91 -8.79
N ALA A 70 4.50 -12.20 -7.95
CA ALA A 70 4.16 -10.85 -7.48
C ALA A 70 5.25 -9.82 -7.80
N ASP A 71 6.36 -10.22 -8.41
CA ASP A 71 7.56 -9.39 -8.62
C ASP A 71 7.23 -8.06 -9.33
N GLN A 72 6.32 -8.11 -10.31
CA GLN A 72 5.91 -6.93 -11.08
C GLN A 72 4.88 -6.05 -10.37
N LEU A 73 4.32 -6.49 -9.24
CA LEU A 73 3.27 -5.78 -8.51
C LEU A 73 3.81 -4.82 -7.45
N TRP A 74 5.03 -5.06 -6.95
CA TRP A 74 5.65 -4.27 -5.88
C TRP A 74 5.95 -2.84 -6.28
N ALA A 75 6.67 -2.63 -7.38
CA ALA A 75 7.03 -1.28 -7.84
C ALA A 75 5.79 -0.39 -8.13
N PRO A 76 4.73 -0.87 -8.82
CA PRO A 76 3.49 -0.11 -8.95
C PRO A 76 2.81 0.23 -7.62
N ALA A 77 2.79 -0.69 -6.65
CA ALA A 77 2.19 -0.43 -5.34
C ALA A 77 2.96 0.63 -4.54
N ILE A 78 4.29 0.58 -4.58
CA ILE A 78 5.16 1.60 -3.97
C ILE A 78 4.92 2.96 -4.62
N ALA A 79 4.90 3.03 -5.95
CA ALA A 79 4.65 4.27 -6.68
C ALA A 79 3.26 4.87 -6.36
N ALA A 80 2.23 4.03 -6.20
CA ALA A 80 0.90 4.48 -5.80
C ALA A 80 0.92 5.09 -4.38
N ALA A 81 1.63 4.47 -3.44
CA ALA A 81 1.78 4.98 -2.08
C ALA A 81 2.62 6.28 -2.03
N GLU A 82 3.66 6.40 -2.86
CA GLU A 82 4.46 7.62 -3.02
C GLU A 82 3.62 8.78 -3.58
N ARG A 83 2.75 8.51 -4.56
CA ARG A 83 1.79 9.51 -5.06
C ARG A 83 0.84 9.98 -3.98
N TRP A 84 0.29 9.05 -3.19
CA TRP A 84 -0.55 9.42 -2.05
C TRP A 84 0.21 10.30 -1.05
N GLN A 85 1.45 9.95 -0.70
CA GLN A 85 2.28 10.75 0.19
C GLN A 85 2.55 12.16 -0.36
N ALA A 86 2.74 12.30 -1.67
CA ALA A 86 2.98 13.60 -2.31
C ALA A 86 1.75 14.52 -2.22
N LEU A 87 0.54 13.95 -2.30
CA LEU A 87 -0.73 14.69 -2.20
C LEU A 87 -1.20 14.90 -0.75
N ALA A 88 -0.61 14.19 0.22
CA ALA A 88 -0.90 14.32 1.64
C ALA A 88 -0.15 15.49 2.34
N ARG A 89 0.49 16.36 1.55
CA ARG A 89 1.31 17.49 2.03
C ARG A 89 0.49 18.77 2.16
#